data_AF-A0A2K2TL80-F1
#
_entry.id   AF-A0A2K2TL80-F1
#
_cell.length_a   1.000
_cell.length_b   1.000
_cell.length_c   1.000
_cell.angle_alpha   90.00
_cell.angle_beta   90.00
_cell.angle_gamma   90.00
#
_symmetry.space_group_name_H-M   'P 1'
#
loop_
_entity.id
_entity.type
_entity.pdbx_description
1 polymer ?
#
loop_
_entity_poly.entity_id
_entity_poly.type
_entity_poly.pdbx_seq_one_letter_code
_entity_poly.pdbx_strand_id
1 'polypeptide(L)'
;LKSTSLNYTKEYYDRHLRQKVTMAERVGIGLDLDPQLAAGYELLQGAMTALEEHDVDQLMDLLFTKWDVPAPFQTVLKTLRKNSEGVYNATVLPYSNGRVEGINRMIKLIQRTAYGFTNFGHFIARIRLHQMGTEAEKRRRQVQAPAAA
;
A
#
# COMPACT_ATOMS: atom_id res chain seq x y z
N LEU A 1 -3.57 -5.16 10.04
CA LEU A 1 -2.60 -5.15 11.16
C LEU A 1 -1.54 -6.18 10.83
N LYS A 2 -0.27 -5.79 10.71
CA LYS A 2 0.80 -6.79 10.49
C LYS A 2 0.96 -7.63 11.75
N SER A 3 1.21 -8.92 11.61
CA SER A 3 1.46 -9.83 12.74
C SER A 3 2.58 -9.29 13.64
N THR A 4 3.65 -8.76 13.05
CA THR A 4 4.80 -8.14 13.75
C THR A 4 4.43 -6.91 14.59
N SER A 5 3.31 -6.26 14.29
CA SER A 5 2.84 -5.06 15.02
C SER A 5 1.85 -5.38 16.15
N LEU A 6 1.51 -6.65 16.35
CA LEU A 6 0.60 -7.07 17.42
C LEU A 6 1.31 -6.99 18.78
N ASN A 7 0.61 -6.43 19.75
CA ASN A 7 1.08 -6.40 21.12
C ASN A 7 0.61 -7.67 21.85
N TYR A 8 1.58 -8.40 22.41
CA TYR A 8 1.38 -9.67 23.14
C TYR A 8 1.44 -9.54 24.67
N THR A 9 1.82 -8.37 25.20
CA THR A 9 2.14 -8.22 26.63
C THR A 9 1.23 -7.22 27.34
N LYS A 10 0.79 -6.17 26.64
CA LYS A 10 -0.05 -5.13 27.17
C LYS A 10 -1.52 -5.50 26.98
N GLU A 11 -2.14 -5.91 28.06
CA GLU A 11 -3.57 -6.14 28.14
C GLU A 11 -4.35 -4.83 28.18
N TYR A 12 -5.53 -4.83 27.55
CA TYR A 12 -6.53 -3.79 27.72
C TYR A 12 -7.92 -4.42 27.85
N TYR A 13 -8.85 -3.70 28.46
CA TYR A 13 -10.22 -4.19 28.58
C TYR A 13 -10.97 -3.96 27.26
N ASP A 14 -11.38 -5.04 26.59
CA ASP A 14 -12.21 -4.95 25.40
C ASP A 14 -13.69 -4.94 25.77
N ARG A 15 -14.37 -3.82 25.49
CA ARG A 15 -15.79 -3.65 25.84
C ARG A 15 -16.73 -4.58 25.08
N HIS A 16 -16.36 -5.04 23.89
CA HIS A 16 -17.19 -5.90 23.07
C HIS A 16 -17.07 -7.37 23.50
N LEU A 17 -15.86 -7.80 23.83
CA LEU A 17 -15.60 -9.15 24.35
C LEU A 17 -15.86 -9.27 25.86
N ARG A 18 -15.98 -8.14 26.57
CA ARG A 18 -16.18 -8.04 28.03
C ARG A 18 -15.09 -8.72 28.86
N GLN A 19 -13.88 -8.79 28.33
CA GLN A 19 -12.70 -9.40 28.98
C GLN A 19 -11.44 -8.57 28.75
N LYS A 20 -10.41 -8.77 29.58
CA LYS A 20 -9.08 -8.23 29.33
C LYS A 20 -8.40 -9.12 28.30
N VAL A 21 -7.90 -8.51 27.23
CA VAL A 21 -7.20 -9.19 26.14
C VAL A 21 -6.03 -8.36 25.67
N THR A 22 -5.03 -9.03 25.13
CA THR A 22 -3.98 -8.42 24.32
C THR A 22 -4.48 -8.23 22.88
N MET A 23 -3.73 -7.45 22.08
CA MET A 23 -4.08 -7.25 20.67
C MET A 23 -3.97 -8.57 19.89
N ALA A 24 -2.97 -9.39 20.20
CA ALA A 24 -2.78 -10.70 19.58
C ALA A 24 -3.91 -11.66 19.93
N GLU A 25 -4.30 -11.76 21.20
CA GLU A 25 -5.41 -12.61 21.64
C GLU A 25 -6.73 -12.20 20.98
N ARG A 26 -6.99 -10.90 20.88
CA ARG A 26 -8.20 -10.42 20.19
C ARG A 26 -8.23 -10.83 18.73
N VAL A 27 -7.10 -10.76 18.04
CA VAL A 27 -7.01 -11.25 16.66
C VAL A 27 -7.22 -12.75 16.62
N GLY A 28 -6.54 -13.52 17.49
CA GLY A 28 -6.70 -14.97 17.60
C GLY A 28 -8.17 -15.38 17.77
N ILE A 29 -8.86 -14.78 18.74
CA ILE A 29 -10.31 -15.01 18.96
C ILE A 29 -11.11 -14.78 17.67
N GLY A 30 -10.78 -13.74 16.89
CA GLY A 30 -11.45 -13.47 15.62
C GLY A 30 -11.16 -14.53 14.55
N LEU A 31 -9.91 -14.99 14.45
CA LEU A 31 -9.50 -16.00 13.48
C LEU A 31 -10.07 -17.39 13.81
N ASP A 32 -10.25 -17.71 15.09
CA ASP A 32 -10.84 -18.97 15.55
C ASP A 32 -12.34 -19.10 15.19
N LEU A 33 -13.02 -17.99 14.91
CA LEU A 33 -14.46 -17.99 14.58
C LEU A 33 -14.75 -18.46 13.15
N ASP A 34 -13.85 -18.20 12.21
CA ASP A 34 -14.06 -18.50 10.80
C ASP A 34 -12.76 -18.94 10.12
N PRO A 35 -12.66 -20.20 9.65
CA PRO A 35 -11.46 -20.70 8.99
C PRO A 35 -11.14 -19.97 7.68
N GLN A 36 -12.15 -19.44 6.97
CA GLN A 36 -11.92 -18.65 5.76
C GLN A 36 -11.32 -17.27 6.07
N LEU A 37 -11.70 -16.69 7.22
CA LEU A 37 -11.08 -15.47 7.73
C LEU A 37 -9.63 -15.73 8.14
N ALA A 38 -9.36 -16.85 8.82
CA ALA A 38 -8.00 -17.28 9.17
C ALA A 38 -7.11 -17.44 7.92
N ALA A 39 -7.57 -18.19 6.92
CA ALA A 39 -6.85 -18.37 5.66
C ALA A 39 -6.60 -17.02 4.93
N GLY A 40 -7.59 -16.13 4.91
CA GLY A 40 -7.45 -14.80 4.31
C GLY A 40 -6.43 -13.93 5.05
N TYR A 41 -6.39 -14.03 6.38
CA TYR A 41 -5.41 -13.34 7.20
C TYR A 41 -4.00 -13.86 6.93
N GLU A 42 -3.80 -15.18 6.92
CA GLU A 42 -2.50 -15.82 6.63
C GLU A 42 -1.96 -15.43 5.26
N LEU A 43 -2.80 -15.52 4.22
CA LEU A 43 -2.44 -15.09 2.86
C LEU A 43 -1.98 -13.62 2.85
N LEU A 44 -2.73 -12.74 3.51
CA LEU A 44 -2.42 -11.31 3.52
C LEU A 44 -1.13 -11.02 4.30
N GLN A 45 -0.90 -11.69 5.44
CA GLN A 45 0.36 -11.56 6.18
C GLN A 45 1.56 -12.06 5.35
N GLY A 46 1.46 -13.26 4.79
CA GLY A 46 2.51 -13.84 3.96
C GLY A 46 2.86 -12.94 2.78
N ALA A 47 1.85 -12.40 2.09
CA ALA A 47 2.08 -11.50 0.97
C ALA A 47 2.74 -10.17 1.39
N MET A 48 2.38 -9.61 2.55
CA MET A 48 3.04 -8.40 3.07
C MET A 48 4.50 -8.67 3.45
N THR A 49 4.76 -9.78 4.14
CA THR A 49 6.12 -10.19 4.53
C THR A 49 6.99 -10.42 3.31
N ALA A 50 6.50 -11.17 2.31
CA ALA A 50 7.23 -11.41 1.07
C ALA A 50 7.57 -10.10 0.33
N LEU A 51 6.65 -9.13 0.32
CA LEU A 51 6.89 -7.80 -0.28
C LEU A 51 7.91 -6.97 0.51
N GLU A 52 7.94 -7.08 1.84
CA GLU A 52 8.91 -6.38 2.69
C GLU A 52 10.32 -6.96 2.57
N GLU A 53 10.42 -8.28 2.47
CA GLU A 53 11.67 -9.01 2.34
C GLU A 53 12.16 -9.07 0.89
N HIS A 54 11.37 -8.54 -0.06
CA HIS A 54 11.60 -8.64 -1.50
C HIS A 54 11.74 -10.10 -1.98
N ASP A 55 11.08 -11.03 -1.29
CA ASP A 55 11.07 -12.46 -1.61
C ASP A 55 9.99 -12.75 -2.67
N VAL A 56 10.45 -12.87 -3.91
CA VAL A 56 9.59 -13.11 -5.06
C VAL A 56 9.06 -14.54 -5.08
N ASP A 57 9.89 -15.51 -4.70
CA ASP A 57 9.55 -16.92 -4.78
C ASP A 57 8.41 -17.21 -3.79
N GLN A 58 8.55 -16.73 -2.55
CA GLN A 58 7.49 -16.83 -1.55
C GLN A 58 6.20 -16.14 -2.02
N LEU A 59 6.29 -14.94 -2.61
CA LEU A 59 5.11 -14.24 -3.11
C LEU A 59 4.42 -15.00 -4.24
N MET A 60 5.18 -15.56 -5.17
CA MET A 60 4.62 -16.34 -6.29
C MET A 60 3.99 -17.64 -5.79
N ASP A 61 4.63 -18.35 -4.86
CA ASP A 61 4.07 -19.54 -4.24
C ASP A 61 2.73 -19.23 -3.55
N LEU A 62 2.67 -18.15 -2.77
CA LEU A 62 1.42 -17.69 -2.15
C LEU A 62 0.36 -17.36 -3.21
N LEU A 63 0.74 -16.71 -4.31
CA LEU A 63 -0.19 -16.37 -5.37
C LEU A 63 -0.74 -17.59 -6.08
N PHE A 64 0.07 -18.59 -6.41
CA PHE A 64 -0.37 -19.76 -7.19
C PHE A 64 -0.95 -20.91 -6.34
N THR A 65 -0.71 -20.89 -5.02
CA THR A 65 -1.35 -21.82 -4.08
C THR A 65 -2.88 -21.69 -4.13
N LYS A 66 -3.57 -22.82 -3.94
CA LYS A 66 -5.02 -22.85 -3.85
C LYS A 66 -5.44 -22.49 -2.42
N TRP A 67 -6.02 -21.31 -2.26
CA TRP A 67 -6.53 -20.82 -0.99
C TRP A 67 -8.04 -21.07 -0.86
N ASP A 68 -8.48 -21.57 0.28
CA ASP A 68 -9.90 -21.56 0.67
C ASP A 68 -10.22 -20.24 1.37
N VAL A 69 -10.40 -19.20 0.56
CA VAL A 69 -10.64 -17.83 1.01
C VAL A 69 -11.93 -17.28 0.41
N PRO A 70 -12.55 -16.25 1.02
CA PRO A 70 -13.78 -15.67 0.51
C PRO A 70 -13.64 -15.15 -0.92
N ALA A 71 -14.76 -15.11 -1.66
CA ALA A 71 -14.79 -14.71 -3.07
C ALA A 71 -14.07 -13.39 -3.42
N PRO A 72 -14.10 -12.33 -2.57
CA PRO A 72 -13.32 -11.11 -2.81
C PRO A 72 -11.81 -11.38 -2.93
N PHE A 73 -11.24 -12.20 -2.04
CA PHE A 73 -9.81 -12.56 -2.08
C PHE A 73 -9.47 -13.36 -3.34
N GLN A 74 -10.33 -14.29 -3.74
CA GLN A 74 -10.13 -15.05 -4.97
C GLN A 74 -10.08 -14.15 -6.22
N THR A 75 -10.91 -13.11 -6.24
CA THR A 75 -10.92 -12.11 -7.33
C THR A 75 -9.61 -11.31 -7.38
N VAL A 76 -9.10 -10.92 -6.21
CA VAL A 76 -7.79 -10.24 -6.09
C VAL A 76 -6.67 -11.16 -6.57
N LEU A 77 -6.62 -12.41 -6.06
CA LEU A 77 -5.62 -13.41 -6.47
C LEU A 77 -5.64 -13.65 -7.98
N LYS A 78 -6.83 -13.79 -8.58
CA LYS A 78 -6.98 -13.95 -10.04
C LYS A 78 -6.41 -12.75 -10.81
N THR A 79 -6.64 -11.55 -10.30
CA THR A 79 -6.12 -10.31 -10.92
C THR A 79 -4.60 -10.21 -10.79
N LEU A 80 -4.05 -10.56 -9.64
CA LEU A 80 -2.61 -10.57 -9.40
C LEU A 80 -1.91 -11.64 -10.25
N ARG A 81 -2.46 -12.85 -10.34
CA ARG A 81 -1.95 -13.92 -11.23
C ARG A 81 -1.95 -13.50 -12.69
N LYS A 82 -3.01 -12.84 -13.15
CA LYS A 82 -3.10 -12.32 -14.53
C LYS A 82 -2.03 -11.27 -14.82
N ASN A 83 -1.66 -10.48 -13.81
CA ASN A 83 -0.65 -9.41 -13.91
C ASN A 83 0.66 -9.81 -13.21
N SER A 84 1.02 -11.10 -13.23
CA SER A 84 2.16 -11.64 -12.47
C SER A 84 3.48 -10.97 -12.79
N GLU A 85 3.72 -10.59 -14.04
CA GLU A 85 4.92 -9.84 -14.45
C GLU A 85 5.02 -8.48 -13.72
N GLY A 86 3.89 -7.78 -13.57
CA GLY A 86 3.84 -6.53 -12.82
C GLY A 86 4.11 -6.73 -11.34
N VAL A 87 3.59 -7.82 -10.77
CA VAL A 87 3.83 -8.18 -9.36
C VAL A 87 5.28 -8.57 -9.12
N TYR A 88 5.87 -9.36 -10.01
CA TYR A 88 7.29 -9.70 -10.02
C TYR A 88 8.14 -8.43 -10.00
N ASN A 89 7.91 -7.54 -10.97
CA ASN A 89 8.66 -6.29 -11.10
C ASN A 89 8.47 -5.38 -9.88
N ALA A 90 7.26 -5.29 -9.33
CA ALA A 90 6.98 -4.50 -8.15
C ALA A 90 7.68 -5.02 -6.89
N THR A 91 7.98 -6.32 -6.84
CA THR A 91 8.67 -6.96 -5.71
C THR A 91 10.19 -6.82 -5.85
N VAL A 92 10.74 -6.97 -7.05
CA VAL A 92 12.19 -6.89 -7.29
C VAL A 92 12.70 -5.45 -7.32
N LEU A 93 11.94 -4.53 -7.90
CA LEU A 93 12.42 -3.18 -8.15
C LEU A 93 12.30 -2.29 -6.91
N PRO A 94 13.31 -1.45 -6.61
CA PRO A 94 13.29 -0.54 -5.47
C PRO A 94 12.44 0.73 -5.72
N TYR A 95 11.64 0.75 -6.79
CA TYR A 95 10.87 1.93 -7.18
C TYR A 95 9.54 1.98 -6.45
N SER A 96 9.27 3.10 -5.79
CA SER A 96 7.97 3.35 -5.19
C SER A 96 7.02 4.05 -6.18
N ASN A 97 5.73 3.75 -6.06
CA ASN A 97 4.67 4.46 -6.79
C ASN A 97 4.47 5.91 -6.31
N GLY A 98 5.12 6.32 -5.22
CA GLY A 98 4.91 7.62 -4.57
C GLY A 98 5.15 8.81 -5.50
N ARG A 99 6.11 8.74 -6.42
CA ARG A 99 6.34 9.81 -7.41
C ARG A 99 5.16 9.94 -8.37
N VAL A 100 4.68 8.82 -8.91
CA VAL A 100 3.55 8.77 -9.86
C VAL A 100 2.26 9.21 -9.16
N GLU A 101 2.02 8.73 -7.95
CA GLU A 101 0.88 9.14 -7.12
C GLU A 101 0.91 10.64 -6.80
N GLY A 102 2.09 11.18 -6.49
CA GLY A 102 2.28 12.62 -6.27
C GLY A 102 1.91 13.44 -7.50
N ILE A 103 2.34 13.01 -8.69
CA ILE A 103 1.97 13.64 -9.97
C ILE A 103 0.46 13.52 -10.19
N ASN A 104 -0.14 12.35 -9.98
CA ASN A 104 -1.59 12.15 -10.13
C ASN A 104 -2.39 13.05 -9.18
N ARG A 105 -1.95 13.19 -7.92
CA ARG A 105 -2.57 14.10 -6.94
C ARG A 105 -2.47 15.56 -7.38
N MET A 106 -1.30 15.98 -7.87
CA MET A 106 -1.09 17.33 -8.41
C MET A 106 -2.02 17.61 -9.60
N ILE A 107 -2.13 16.68 -10.56
CA ILE A 107 -3.04 16.81 -11.71
C ILE A 107 -4.49 16.92 -11.24
N LYS A 108 -4.92 16.05 -10.32
CA LYS A 108 -6.27 16.10 -9.72
C LYS A 108 -6.53 17.42 -8.97
N LEU A 109 -5.51 18.01 -8.36
CA LEU A 109 -5.63 19.32 -7.71
C LEU A 109 -5.84 20.42 -8.75
N ILE A 110 -5.02 20.45 -9.81
CA ILE A 110 -5.16 21.40 -10.93
C ILE A 110 -6.56 21.30 -11.55
N GLN A 111 -7.09 20.08 -11.69
CA GLN A 111 -8.43 19.87 -12.19
C GLN A 111 -9.53 20.43 -11.28
N ARG A 112 -9.39 20.27 -9.95
CA ARG A 112 -10.38 20.77 -8.98
C ARG A 112 -10.35 22.30 -8.82
N THR A 113 -9.19 22.93 -8.99
CA THR A 113 -9.05 24.39 -8.81
C THR A 113 -9.26 25.19 -10.09
N ALA A 114 -9.36 24.53 -11.24
CA ALA A 114 -9.63 25.20 -12.50
C ALA A 114 -11.13 25.35 -12.75
N TYR A 115 -11.56 26.57 -13.09
CA TYR A 115 -12.94 26.88 -13.51
C TYR A 115 -13.23 26.42 -14.95
N GLY A 116 -12.86 25.18 -15.28
CA GLY A 116 -13.00 24.57 -16.61
C GLY A 116 -11.73 24.64 -17.47
N PHE A 117 -11.57 23.63 -18.33
CA PHE A 117 -10.56 23.62 -19.39
C PHE A 117 -11.27 23.50 -20.74
N THR A 118 -11.46 24.64 -21.41
CA THR A 118 -11.96 24.66 -22.80
C THR A 118 -10.90 24.22 -23.80
N ASN A 119 -9.61 24.31 -23.43
CA ASN A 119 -8.49 23.93 -24.28
C ASN A 119 -7.56 22.97 -23.53
N PHE A 120 -7.37 21.77 -24.09
CA PHE A 120 -6.48 20.74 -23.55
C PHE A 120 -5.01 21.20 -23.49
N GLY A 121 -4.56 22.02 -24.45
CA GLY A 121 -3.23 22.62 -24.45
C GLY A 121 -2.97 23.48 -23.22
N HIS A 122 -3.97 24.26 -22.77
CA HIS A 122 -3.85 25.05 -21.54
C HIS A 122 -3.76 24.17 -20.28
N PHE A 123 -4.43 23.02 -20.28
CA PHE A 123 -4.32 22.05 -19.19
C PHE A 123 -2.90 21.47 -19.10
N ILE A 124 -2.35 21.00 -20.23
CA ILE A 124 -0.97 20.49 -20.30
C ILE A 124 0.04 21.57 -19.91
N ALA A 125 -0.16 22.81 -20.36
CA ALA A 125 0.71 23.93 -20.00
C ALA A 125 0.74 24.17 -18.48
N ARG A 126 -0.41 24.15 -17.80
CA ARG A 126 -0.49 24.28 -16.33
C ARG A 126 0.21 23.15 -15.59
N ILE A 127 0.07 21.91 -16.06
CA ILE A 127 0.79 20.75 -15.48
C ILE A 127 2.30 20.97 -15.60
N ARG A 128 2.79 21.35 -16.78
CA ARG A 128 4.22 21.60 -17.03
C ARG A 128 4.75 22.74 -16.17
N LEU A 129 4.01 23.86 -16.08
CA LEU A 129 4.40 25.00 -15.24
C LEU A 129 4.51 24.62 -13.77
N HIS A 130 3.56 23.83 -13.25
CA HIS A 130 3.62 23.39 -11.86
C HIS A 130 4.81 22.45 -11.61
N GLN A 131 5.08 21.51 -12.52
CA GLN A 131 6.27 20.65 -12.44
C GLN A 131 7.57 21.46 -12.44
N MET A 132 7.72 22.42 -13.36
CA MET A 132 8.90 23.29 -13.44
C MET A 132 9.07 24.15 -12.18
N GLY A 133 7.98 24.70 -11.63
CA GLY A 133 7.99 25.48 -10.40
C GLY A 133 8.47 24.65 -9.19
N THR A 134 7.99 23.42 -9.04
CA THR A 134 8.43 22.53 -7.95
C THR A 134 9.92 22.16 -8.06
N GLU A 135 10.45 21.97 -9.26
CA GLU A 135 11.88 21.67 -9.47
C GLU A 135 12.76 22.90 -9.21
N ALA A 136 12.30 24.10 -9.57
CA ALA A 136 12.99 25.34 -9.26
C ALA A 136 13.04 25.61 -7.73
N GLU A 137 11.94 25.36 -7.02
CA GLU A 137 11.88 25.47 -5.56
C GLU A 137 12.77 24.43 -4.85
N LYS A 138 12.80 23.18 -5.31
CA LYS A 138 13.71 22.14 -4.78
C LYS A 138 15.17 22.54 -4.94
N ARG A 139 15.56 23.05 -6.12
CA ARG A 139 16.93 23.55 -6.38
C ARG A 139 17.29 24.70 -5.45
N ARG A 140 16.38 25.66 -5.25
CA ARG A 140 16.58 26.78 -4.30
C ARG A 140 16.76 26.29 -2.86
N ARG A 141 15.98 25.31 -2.42
CA ARG A 141 16.09 24.71 -1.07
C ARG A 141 17.39 23.93 -0.88
N GLN A 142 17.86 23.21 -1.89
CA GLN A 142 19.15 22.50 -1.83
C GLN A 142 20.34 23.47 -1.73
N VAL A 143 20.28 24.60 -2.45
CA VAL A 143 21.33 25.64 -2.38
C VAL A 143 21.35 26.36 -1.03
N GLN A 144 20.22 26.40 -0.30
CA GLN A 144 20.09 27.06 1.00
C GLN A 144 20.26 26.09 2.20
N ALA A 145 20.41 24.79 1.97
CA ALA A 145 20.65 23.84 3.05
C ALA A 145 22.09 23.99 3.56
N PRO A 146 22.33 24.16 4.88
CA PRO A 146 23.69 24.19 5.41
C PRO A 146 24.38 22.85 5.10
N ALA A 147 25.63 22.91 4.63
CA ALA A 147 26.46 21.73 4.47
C ALA A 147 26.51 21.01 5.82
N ALA A 148 25.97 19.80 5.90
CA ALA A 148 26.01 18.99 7.10
C ALA A 148 27.48 18.81 7.51
N ALA A 149 27.81 19.31 8.71
CA ALA A 149 29.09 19.10 9.39
C ALA A 149 29.06 17.79 10.19
#